data_AF-A0A2M9P0R3-F1
#
_entry.id   AF-A0A2M9P0R3-F1
#
_cell.length_a   1.000
_cell.length_b   1.000
_cell.length_c   1.000
_cell.angle_alpha   90.00
_cell.angle_beta   90.00
_cell.angle_gamma   90.00
#
_symmetry.space_group_name_H-M   'P 1'
#
loop_
_entity.id
_entity.type
_entity.pdbx_description
1 polymer ?
#
loop_
_entity_poly.entity_id
_entity_poly.type
_entity_poly.pdbx_seq_one_letter_code
_entity_poly.pdbx_strand_id
1 'polypeptide(L)'
;DTDVLLMDEAFSALDPLIRKDMQDELVEIQDQYKKTIIFITHDLDEALRIGDRIALMKDGSVIQLGTPEQIMMNPANEFVEKFVEDVDLSKVLTASHVMIRPEKISVDRGPRVALEIMRKQGYSSIFVVDRKQKLLGAVTAEQARQAMSNNQSISEVMTTDIPTVKEDELLGNLMDVMATSSLPISVVDDEKRIKGILLRGAVIGALAGNKDS
;
A
#
# COMPACT_ATOMS: atom_id res chain seq x y z
N ASP A 1 -5.36 -3.75 -39.44
CA ASP A 1 -4.66 -4.11 -38.19
C ASP A 1 -3.90 -2.88 -37.75
N THR A 2 -4.12 -2.43 -36.52
CA THR A 2 -3.54 -1.18 -36.01
C THR A 2 -2.93 -1.49 -34.65
N ASP A 3 -1.63 -1.21 -34.52
CA ASP A 3 -0.83 -1.53 -33.33
C ASP A 3 -0.95 -0.47 -32.23
N VAL A 4 -1.34 0.75 -32.61
CA VAL A 4 -1.47 1.91 -31.70
C VAL A 4 -2.84 2.56 -31.85
N LEU A 5 -3.53 2.76 -30.73
CA LEU A 5 -4.77 3.51 -30.65
C LEU A 5 -4.48 4.86 -29.98
N LEU A 6 -4.85 5.96 -30.64
CA LEU A 6 -4.79 7.30 -30.06
C LEU A 6 -6.21 7.74 -29.70
N MET A 7 -6.41 8.16 -28.46
CA MET A 7 -7.70 8.62 -27.93
C MET A 7 -7.50 9.99 -27.31
N ASP A 8 -8.16 11.00 -27.88
CA ASP A 8 -8.09 12.39 -27.42
C ASP A 8 -9.42 12.77 -26.76
N GLU A 9 -9.41 12.95 -25.44
CA GLU A 9 -10.56 13.27 -24.60
C GLU A 9 -11.81 12.43 -24.88
N ALA A 10 -11.63 11.14 -25.19
CA ALA A 10 -12.67 10.28 -25.75
C ALA A 10 -13.92 10.12 -24.84
N PHE A 11 -13.78 10.35 -23.54
CA PHE A 11 -14.87 10.18 -22.55
C PHE A 11 -15.36 11.49 -21.92
N SER A 12 -14.81 12.64 -22.30
CA SER A 12 -15.13 13.93 -21.66
C SER A 12 -16.59 14.35 -21.82
N ALA A 13 -17.21 13.95 -22.94
CA ALA A 13 -18.62 14.23 -23.26
C ALA A 13 -19.62 13.27 -22.60
N LEU A 14 -19.16 12.22 -21.89
CA LEU A 14 -20.02 11.22 -21.29
C LEU A 14 -20.38 11.59 -19.84
N ASP A 15 -21.60 11.20 -19.44
CA ASP A 15 -22.05 11.26 -18.05
C ASP A 15 -21.12 10.44 -17.14
N PRO A 16 -20.90 10.83 -15.86
CA PRO A 16 -19.91 10.20 -14.99
C PRO A 16 -20.04 8.68 -14.84
N LEU A 17 -21.27 8.15 -14.82
CA LEU A 17 -21.51 6.70 -14.71
C LEU A 17 -21.08 5.97 -15.99
N ILE A 18 -21.56 6.42 -17.15
CA ILE A 18 -21.23 5.80 -18.45
C ILE A 18 -19.74 5.96 -18.75
N ARG A 19 -19.16 7.11 -18.42
CA ARG A 19 -17.72 7.34 -18.48
C ARG A 19 -16.96 6.26 -17.73
N LYS A 20 -17.34 6.00 -16.47
CA LYS A 20 -16.72 4.96 -15.64
C LYS A 20 -16.83 3.58 -16.28
N ASP A 21 -18.00 3.20 -16.79
CA ASP A 21 -18.22 1.90 -17.43
C ASP A 21 -17.37 1.76 -18.71
N MET A 22 -17.30 2.82 -19.52
CA MET A 22 -16.48 2.83 -20.75
C MET A 22 -14.98 2.74 -20.48
N GLN A 23 -14.51 3.33 -19.37
CA GLN A 23 -13.12 3.20 -18.94
C GLN A 23 -12.78 1.76 -18.53
N ASP A 24 -13.69 1.11 -17.79
CA ASP A 24 -13.51 -0.30 -17.40
C ASP A 24 -13.45 -1.20 -18.64
N GLU A 25 -14.36 -1.00 -19.60
CA GLU A 25 -14.34 -1.73 -20.88
C GLU A 25 -13.03 -1.49 -21.66
N LEU A 26 -12.49 -0.25 -21.64
CA LEU A 26 -11.22 0.06 -22.31
C LEU A 26 -10.06 -0.72 -21.70
N VAL A 27 -10.02 -0.82 -20.37
CA VAL A 27 -9.01 -1.62 -19.65
C VAL A 27 -9.14 -3.09 -20.00
N GLU A 28 -10.36 -3.65 -20.02
CA GLU A 28 -10.60 -5.04 -20.41
C GLU A 28 -10.16 -5.32 -21.85
N ILE A 29 -10.46 -4.42 -22.78
CA ILE A 29 -10.02 -4.52 -24.19
C ILE A 29 -8.49 -4.46 -24.29
N GLN A 30 -7.84 -3.54 -23.56
CA GLN A 30 -6.38 -3.49 -23.51
C GLN A 30 -5.83 -4.82 -23.02
N ASP A 31 -6.43 -5.38 -21.97
CA ASP A 31 -5.93 -6.59 -21.33
C ASP A 31 -6.09 -7.83 -22.23
N GLN A 32 -7.17 -7.88 -23.02
CA GLN A 32 -7.42 -8.94 -23.98
C GLN A 32 -6.55 -8.84 -25.25
N TYR A 33 -6.40 -7.65 -25.82
CA TYR A 33 -5.79 -7.45 -27.14
C TYR A 33 -4.36 -6.91 -27.10
N LYS A 34 -3.87 -6.47 -25.93
CA LYS A 34 -2.52 -5.97 -25.65
C LYS A 34 -2.02 -4.91 -26.66
N LYS A 35 -2.94 -4.06 -27.11
CA LYS A 35 -2.62 -2.93 -28.01
C LYS A 35 -2.07 -1.75 -27.23
N THR A 36 -1.16 -0.99 -27.84
CA THR A 36 -0.68 0.25 -27.23
C THR A 36 -1.75 1.33 -27.37
N ILE A 37 -2.18 1.91 -26.25
CA ILE A 37 -3.17 2.99 -26.21
C ILE A 37 -2.48 4.25 -25.70
N ILE A 38 -2.55 5.33 -26.47
CA ILE A 38 -2.18 6.68 -26.02
C ILE A 38 -3.49 7.39 -25.70
N PHE A 39 -3.76 7.56 -24.42
CA PHE A 39 -4.96 8.21 -23.92
C PHE A 39 -4.61 9.61 -23.42
N ILE A 40 -5.30 10.62 -23.94
CA ILE A 40 -5.13 12.03 -23.58
C ILE A 40 -6.39 12.47 -22.83
N THR A 41 -6.18 13.02 -21.64
CA THR A 41 -7.23 13.56 -20.79
C THR A 41 -6.69 14.74 -19.98
N HIS A 42 -7.59 15.62 -19.57
CA HIS A 42 -7.30 16.68 -18.60
C HIS A 42 -7.62 16.27 -17.16
N ASP A 43 -8.21 15.09 -16.96
CA ASP A 43 -8.64 14.57 -15.67
C ASP A 43 -7.62 13.54 -15.14
N LEU A 44 -7.04 13.84 -13.97
CA LEU A 44 -6.05 12.98 -13.35
C LEU A 44 -6.66 11.66 -12.85
N ASP A 45 -7.90 11.65 -12.37
CA ASP A 45 -8.56 10.44 -11.89
C ASP A 45 -8.71 9.42 -13.03
N GLU A 46 -9.01 9.90 -14.24
CA GLU A 46 -9.05 9.05 -15.44
C GLU A 46 -7.66 8.48 -15.78
N ALA A 47 -6.64 9.33 -15.75
CA ALA A 47 -5.26 8.92 -16.04
C ALA A 47 -4.75 7.89 -15.03
N LEU A 48 -5.05 8.05 -13.74
CA LEU A 48 -4.68 7.12 -12.68
C LEU A 48 -5.42 5.78 -12.76
N ARG A 49 -6.64 5.80 -13.28
CA ARG A 49 -7.47 4.59 -13.39
C ARG A 49 -7.11 3.71 -14.58
N ILE A 50 -6.79 4.32 -15.73
CA ILE A 50 -6.58 3.60 -16.99
C ILE A 50 -5.08 3.45 -17.30
N GLY A 51 -4.26 4.39 -16.82
CA GLY A 51 -2.87 4.53 -17.26
C GLY A 51 -1.90 3.65 -16.50
N ASP A 52 -1.21 2.76 -17.21
CA ASP A 52 0.00 2.09 -16.70
C ASP A 52 1.12 3.10 -16.40
N ARG A 53 1.18 4.17 -17.20
CA ARG A 53 2.15 5.26 -17.11
C ARG A 53 1.47 6.57 -17.47
N ILE A 54 1.80 7.62 -16.73
CA ILE A 54 1.21 8.95 -16.87
C ILE A 54 2.30 9.94 -17.26
N ALA A 55 2.06 10.68 -18.34
CA ALA A 55 2.88 11.81 -18.77
C ALA A 55 2.13 13.11 -18.47
N LEU A 56 2.58 13.83 -17.44
CA LEU A 56 2.08 15.16 -17.12
C LEU A 56 2.77 16.18 -18.02
N MET A 57 1.97 17.00 -18.71
CA MET A 57 2.46 18.00 -19.65
C MET A 57 2.02 19.40 -19.23
N LYS A 58 2.89 20.38 -19.45
CA LYS A 58 2.59 21.81 -19.28
C LYS A 58 3.32 22.60 -20.36
N ASP A 59 2.64 23.56 -20.97
CA ASP A 59 3.19 24.43 -22.02
C ASP A 59 3.89 23.64 -23.16
N GLY A 60 3.32 22.49 -23.54
CA GLY A 60 3.86 21.61 -24.58
C GLY A 60 5.07 20.76 -24.17
N SER A 61 5.50 20.81 -22.92
CA SER A 61 6.63 20.02 -22.39
C SER A 61 6.16 18.98 -21.38
N VAL A 62 6.75 17.78 -21.42
CA VAL A 62 6.53 16.76 -20.38
C VAL A 62 7.25 17.20 -19.11
N ILE A 63 6.50 17.43 -18.05
CA ILE A 63 6.99 17.82 -16.73
C ILE A 63 7.39 16.60 -15.92
N GLN A 64 6.59 15.53 -15.97
CA GLN A 64 6.88 14.28 -15.28
C GLN A 64 6.29 13.10 -16.06
N LEU A 65 7.02 12.00 -16.08
CA LEU A 65 6.58 10.72 -16.63
C LEU A 65 6.85 9.64 -15.58
N GLY A 66 5.83 8.89 -15.18
CA GLY A 66 5.97 7.86 -14.15
C GLY A 66 4.77 6.94 -14.09
N THR A 67 4.82 5.96 -13.19
CA THR A 67 3.62 5.20 -12.80
C THR A 67 2.69 6.09 -11.98
N PRO A 68 1.38 5.77 -11.88
CA PRO A 68 0.46 6.45 -10.98
C PRO A 68 1.07 6.75 -9.61
N GLU A 69 1.71 5.77 -8.98
CA GLU A 69 2.25 5.88 -7.63
C GLU A 69 3.48 6.79 -7.58
N GLN A 70 4.31 6.81 -8.62
CA GLN A 70 5.42 7.75 -8.72
C GLN A 70 4.95 9.20 -8.86
N ILE A 71 3.91 9.44 -9.67
CA ILE A 71 3.31 10.77 -9.82
C ILE A 71 2.75 11.24 -8.48
N MET A 72 2.06 10.35 -7.76
CA MET A 72 1.39 10.68 -6.50
C MET A 72 2.36 10.82 -5.31
N MET A 73 3.31 9.91 -5.14
CA MET A 73 4.19 9.88 -3.96
C MET A 73 5.44 10.74 -4.10
N ASN A 74 5.88 11.00 -5.33
CA ASN A 74 7.10 11.73 -5.62
C ASN A 74 6.86 12.77 -6.73
N PRO A 75 6.02 13.79 -6.49
CA PRO A 75 5.79 14.84 -7.46
C PRO A 75 7.11 15.58 -7.77
N ALA A 76 7.39 15.81 -9.05
CA ALA A 76 8.67 16.37 -9.50
C ALA A 76 8.83 17.86 -9.16
N ASN A 77 7.73 18.59 -8.97
CA ASN A 77 7.71 20.00 -8.59
C ASN A 77 6.34 20.40 -8.02
N GLU A 78 6.25 21.64 -7.53
CA GLU A 78 5.04 22.24 -6.95
C GLU A 78 3.83 22.23 -7.90
N PHE A 79 4.04 22.28 -9.22
CA PHE A 79 2.93 22.19 -10.17
C PHE A 79 2.32 20.79 -10.17
N VAL A 80 3.15 19.74 -10.18
CA VAL A 80 2.65 18.36 -10.10
C VAL A 80 2.00 18.10 -8.73
N GLU A 81 2.60 18.60 -7.65
CA GLU A 81 2.06 18.49 -6.30
C GLU A 81 0.64 19.08 -6.18
N LYS A 82 0.42 20.29 -6.69
CA LYS A 82 -0.92 20.90 -6.75
C LYS A 82 -1.89 20.14 -7.64
N PHE A 83 -1.38 19.49 -8.69
CA PHE A 83 -2.23 18.74 -9.62
C PHE A 83 -2.72 17.42 -9.01
N VAL A 84 -1.97 16.84 -8.08
CA VAL A 84 -2.33 15.58 -7.38
C VAL A 84 -3.06 15.80 -6.05
N GLU A 85 -3.16 17.04 -5.57
CA GLU A 85 -3.67 17.38 -4.22
C GLU A 85 -5.12 16.93 -3.98
N ASP A 86 -5.99 17.04 -5.00
CA ASP A 86 -7.42 16.72 -4.88
C ASP A 86 -7.73 15.23 -5.12
N VAL A 87 -6.73 14.41 -5.39
CA VAL A 87 -6.94 12.99 -5.69
C VAL A 87 -6.93 12.13 -4.44
N ASP A 88 -7.90 11.23 -4.37
CA ASP A 88 -8.03 10.25 -3.30
C ASP A 88 -6.99 9.11 -3.43
N LEU A 89 -5.84 9.31 -2.80
CA LEU A 89 -4.74 8.34 -2.71
C LEU A 89 -5.16 6.97 -2.18
N SER A 90 -6.25 6.87 -1.43
CA SER A 90 -6.70 5.61 -0.83
C SER A 90 -7.21 4.60 -1.85
N LYS A 91 -7.56 5.07 -3.06
CA LYS A 91 -8.04 4.26 -4.18
C LYS A 91 -6.95 3.81 -5.14
N VAL A 92 -5.76 4.38 -5.02
CA VAL A 92 -4.62 4.12 -5.92
C VAL A 92 -3.52 3.37 -5.19
N LEU A 93 -3.21 3.79 -3.96
CA LEU A 93 -2.15 3.18 -3.19
C LEU A 93 -2.59 1.86 -2.58
N THR A 94 -1.71 0.87 -2.66
CA THR A 94 -1.86 -0.44 -2.02
C THR A 94 -0.95 -0.56 -0.79
N ALA A 95 -1.15 -1.65 -0.04
CA ALA A 95 -0.32 -2.02 1.11
C ALA A 95 1.18 -2.06 0.77
N SER A 96 1.56 -2.60 -0.40
CA SER A 96 2.97 -2.73 -0.80
C SER A 96 3.69 -1.38 -0.97
N HIS A 97 2.95 -0.32 -1.29
CA HIS A 97 3.51 1.02 -1.52
C HIS A 97 3.94 1.72 -0.21
N VAL A 98 3.28 1.40 0.90
CA VAL A 98 3.47 2.09 2.19
C VAL A 98 4.03 1.17 3.27
N MET A 99 4.06 -0.15 3.02
CA MET A 99 4.58 -1.11 3.99
C MET A 99 6.06 -0.86 4.29
N ILE A 100 6.42 -1.07 5.55
CA ILE A 100 7.81 -1.08 5.99
C ILE A 100 8.24 -2.51 6.31
N ARG A 101 9.55 -2.72 6.31
CA ARG A 101 10.13 -4.01 6.69
C ARG A 101 9.86 -4.29 8.18
N PRO A 102 9.27 -5.44 8.53
CA PRO A 102 8.97 -5.77 9.91
C PRO A 102 10.18 -6.32 10.64
N GLU A 103 10.31 -5.97 11.91
CA GLU A 103 11.11 -6.77 12.84
C GLU A 103 10.34 -8.02 13.24
N LYS A 104 11.05 -9.15 13.24
CA LYS A 104 10.48 -10.46 13.48
C LYS A 104 11.42 -11.34 14.28
N ILE A 105 10.83 -12.26 15.02
CA ILE A 105 11.53 -13.25 15.81
C ILE A 105 11.02 -14.65 15.47
N SER A 106 11.92 -15.63 15.49
CA SER A 106 11.54 -17.03 15.32
C SER A 106 10.87 -17.56 16.59
N VAL A 107 9.85 -18.41 16.43
CA VAL A 107 9.05 -18.96 17.53
C VAL A 107 9.84 -19.72 18.60
N ASP A 108 11.00 -20.28 18.23
CA ASP A 108 11.91 -21.00 19.13
C ASP A 108 12.76 -20.08 20.03
N ARG A 109 12.69 -18.76 19.84
CA ARG A 109 13.42 -17.80 20.68
C ARG A 109 12.65 -17.53 21.97
N GLY A 110 13.40 -17.23 23.03
CA GLY A 110 12.81 -16.92 24.34
C GLY A 110 12.33 -15.47 24.46
N PRO A 111 11.39 -15.17 25.37
CA PRO A 111 10.82 -13.82 25.56
C PRO A 111 11.87 -12.73 25.86
N ARG A 112 13.00 -13.07 26.49
CA ARG A 112 14.11 -12.14 26.73
C ARG A 112 14.68 -11.54 25.44
N VAL A 113 14.82 -12.35 24.39
CA VAL A 113 15.36 -11.90 23.09
C VAL A 113 14.36 -10.96 22.42
N ALA A 114 13.06 -11.27 22.52
CA ALA A 114 12.01 -10.40 22.00
C ALA A 114 12.02 -9.01 22.66
N LEU A 115 12.16 -8.95 23.99
CA LEU A 115 12.27 -7.69 24.73
C LEU A 115 13.52 -6.89 24.37
N GLU A 116 14.65 -7.56 24.16
CA GLU A 116 15.90 -6.90 23.78
C GLU A 116 15.79 -6.23 22.41
N ILE A 117 15.22 -6.93 21.42
CA ILE A 117 14.97 -6.38 20.07
C ILE A 117 14.01 -5.20 20.16
N MET A 118 12.87 -5.37 20.85
CA MET A 118 11.88 -4.31 21.04
C MET A 118 12.50 -3.07 21.69
N ARG A 119 13.30 -3.23 22.75
CA ARG A 119 13.98 -2.11 23.43
C ARG A 119 14.98 -1.41 22.52
N LYS A 120 15.78 -2.18 21.76
CA LYS A 120 16.84 -1.63 20.90
C LYS A 120 16.25 -0.78 19.75
N GLN A 121 15.11 -1.21 19.21
CA GLN A 121 14.47 -0.57 18.06
C GLN A 121 13.33 0.40 18.44
N GLY A 122 12.96 0.47 19.72
CA GLY A 122 11.87 1.32 20.20
C GLY A 122 10.48 0.80 19.84
N TYR A 123 10.32 -0.50 19.59
CA TYR A 123 9.03 -1.10 19.25
C TYR A 123 8.27 -1.62 20.48
N SER A 124 6.94 -1.53 20.43
CA SER A 124 6.03 -2.02 21.47
C SER A 124 5.59 -3.48 21.26
N SER A 125 5.83 -4.01 20.07
CA SER A 125 5.50 -5.38 19.67
C SER A 125 6.49 -5.92 18.65
N ILE A 126 6.54 -7.24 18.49
CA ILE A 126 7.34 -7.94 17.49
C ILE A 126 6.54 -9.11 16.89
N PHE A 127 6.74 -9.36 15.60
CA PHE A 127 6.05 -10.44 14.90
C PHE A 127 6.78 -11.78 15.08
N VAL A 128 6.03 -12.86 15.25
CA VAL A 128 6.55 -14.21 15.44
C VAL A 128 6.37 -15.00 14.15
N VAL A 129 7.44 -15.61 13.68
CA VAL A 129 7.45 -16.40 12.44
C VAL A 129 8.00 -17.81 12.65
N ASP A 130 7.66 -18.72 11.73
CA ASP A 130 8.30 -20.02 11.62
C ASP A 130 9.60 -19.98 10.80
N ARG A 131 10.23 -21.15 10.62
CA ARG A 131 11.46 -21.29 9.80
C ARG A 131 11.27 -20.93 8.33
N LYS A 132 10.05 -21.01 7.80
CA LYS A 132 9.67 -20.65 6.43
C LYS A 132 9.20 -19.18 6.30
N GLN A 133 9.38 -18.37 7.35
CA GLN A 133 8.92 -16.98 7.41
C GLN A 133 7.39 -16.82 7.39
N LYS A 134 6.65 -17.89 7.65
CA LYS A 134 5.21 -17.81 7.84
C LYS A 134 4.90 -17.12 9.14
N LEU A 135 3.96 -16.19 9.07
CA LEU A 135 3.49 -15.43 10.20
C LEU A 135 2.64 -16.31 11.13
N LEU A 136 3.04 -16.40 12.39
CA LEU A 136 2.35 -17.21 13.42
C LEU A 136 1.56 -16.34 14.40
N GLY A 137 2.03 -15.14 14.69
CA GLY A 137 1.43 -14.25 15.68
C GLY A 137 2.28 -13.00 15.93
N ALA A 138 1.93 -12.25 16.97
CA ALA A 138 2.71 -11.14 17.48
C ALA A 138 2.77 -11.17 19.01
N VAL A 139 3.84 -10.63 19.57
CA VAL A 139 4.03 -10.49 21.02
C VAL A 139 4.33 -9.04 21.36
N THR A 140 3.59 -8.50 22.31
CA THR A 140 3.83 -7.19 22.89
C THR A 140 4.93 -7.24 23.96
N ALA A 141 5.56 -6.10 24.23
CA ALA A 141 6.53 -6.00 25.32
C ALA A 141 5.95 -6.42 26.68
N GLU A 142 4.64 -6.21 26.90
CA GLU A 142 3.97 -6.64 28.13
C GLU A 142 3.82 -8.17 28.21
N GLN A 143 3.31 -8.80 27.14
CA GLN A 143 3.22 -10.27 27.05
C GLN A 143 4.59 -10.92 27.22
N ALA A 144 5.64 -10.38 26.61
CA ALA A 144 6.99 -10.92 26.73
C ALA A 144 7.55 -10.79 28.16
N ARG A 145 7.27 -9.69 28.88
CA ARG A 145 7.64 -9.54 30.30
C ARG A 145 6.93 -10.56 31.19
N GLN A 146 5.63 -10.75 30.99
CA GLN A 146 4.84 -11.71 31.75
C GLN A 146 5.33 -13.15 31.49
N ALA A 147 5.62 -13.49 30.24
CA ALA A 147 6.17 -14.79 29.89
C ALA A 147 7.53 -15.06 30.54
N MET A 148 8.40 -14.04 30.68
CA MET A 148 9.67 -14.19 31.41
C MET A 148 9.46 -14.52 32.88
N SER A 149 8.53 -13.84 33.55
CA SER A 149 8.25 -14.05 34.98
C SER A 149 7.61 -15.41 35.24
N ASN A 150 6.77 -15.88 34.31
CA ASN A 150 6.04 -17.15 34.43
C ASN A 150 6.79 -18.34 33.80
N ASN A 151 8.00 -18.12 33.28
CA ASN A 151 8.81 -19.11 32.58
C ASN A 151 8.09 -19.79 31.39
N GLN A 152 7.29 -19.00 30.65
CA GLN A 152 6.53 -19.43 29.48
C GLN A 152 7.27 -19.11 28.18
N SER A 153 6.99 -19.87 27.13
CA SER A 153 7.51 -19.59 25.79
C SER A 153 6.77 -18.47 25.07
N ILE A 154 7.38 -17.89 24.03
CA ILE A 154 6.71 -16.89 23.16
C ILE A 154 5.47 -17.49 22.50
N SER A 155 5.53 -18.76 22.08
CA SER A 155 4.40 -19.47 21.46
C SER A 155 3.17 -19.59 22.35
N GLU A 156 3.33 -19.61 23.66
CA GLU A 156 2.21 -19.73 24.60
C GLU A 156 1.48 -18.40 24.84
N VAL A 157 2.20 -17.28 24.72
CA VAL A 157 1.66 -15.94 25.07
C VAL A 157 1.35 -15.08 23.85
N MET A 158 1.72 -15.52 22.64
CA MET A 158 1.53 -14.75 21.43
C MET A 158 0.06 -14.59 21.06
N THR A 159 -0.27 -13.41 20.54
CA THR A 159 -1.56 -13.16 19.90
C THR A 159 -1.50 -13.72 18.49
N THR A 160 -2.37 -14.68 18.18
CA THR A 160 -2.46 -15.32 16.85
C THR A 160 -3.49 -14.65 15.94
N ASP A 161 -4.50 -14.01 16.53
CA ASP A 161 -5.47 -13.20 15.80
C ASP A 161 -4.86 -11.82 15.52
N ILE A 162 -4.19 -11.74 14.37
CA ILE A 162 -3.53 -10.53 13.90
C ILE A 162 -4.13 -10.13 12.55
N PRO A 163 -4.38 -8.83 12.33
CA PRO A 163 -4.89 -8.38 11.05
C PRO A 163 -3.82 -8.59 9.97
N THR A 164 -4.21 -9.28 8.90
CA THR A 164 -3.35 -9.56 7.75
C THR A 164 -4.00 -9.11 6.45
N VAL A 165 -3.22 -8.55 5.53
CA VAL A 165 -3.66 -8.10 4.21
C VAL A 165 -2.67 -8.56 3.14
N LYS A 166 -3.10 -8.49 1.87
CA LYS A 166 -2.23 -8.76 0.72
C LYS A 166 -1.45 -7.52 0.30
N GLU A 167 -0.43 -7.72 -0.54
CA GLU A 167 0.44 -6.65 -1.06
C GLU A 167 -0.33 -5.66 -1.96
N ASP A 168 -1.34 -6.14 -2.67
CA ASP A 168 -2.21 -5.42 -3.61
C ASP A 168 -3.47 -4.83 -2.96
N GLU A 169 -3.67 -5.03 -1.65
CA GLU A 169 -4.84 -4.50 -0.94
C GLU A 169 -4.80 -2.96 -0.90
N LEU A 170 -5.87 -2.31 -1.34
CA LEU A 170 -5.99 -0.85 -1.35
C LEU A 170 -6.04 -0.26 0.05
N LEU A 171 -5.34 0.87 0.26
CA LEU A 171 -5.29 1.53 1.56
C LEU A 171 -6.67 1.98 2.05
N GLY A 172 -7.59 2.33 1.15
CA GLY A 172 -8.97 2.68 1.51
C GLY A 172 -9.71 1.57 2.26
N ASN A 173 -9.45 0.30 1.94
CA ASN A 173 -10.07 -0.85 2.60
C ASN A 173 -9.46 -1.13 3.98
N LEU A 174 -8.30 -0.54 4.30
CA LEU A 174 -7.58 -0.82 5.54
C LEU A 174 -8.03 0.07 6.69
N MET A 175 -8.78 1.15 6.42
CA MET A 175 -9.15 2.16 7.41
C MET A 175 -9.85 1.58 8.64
N ASP A 176 -10.84 0.73 8.42
CA ASP A 176 -11.63 0.14 9.50
C ASP A 176 -10.78 -0.80 10.38
N VAL A 177 -9.92 -1.59 9.73
CA VAL A 177 -8.99 -2.50 10.40
C VAL A 177 -7.96 -1.69 11.19
N MET A 178 -7.46 -0.60 10.63
CA MET A 178 -6.49 0.28 11.26
C MET A 178 -7.07 1.05 12.44
N ALA A 179 -8.35 1.43 12.40
CA ALA A 179 -9.00 2.15 13.48
C ALA A 179 -9.19 1.27 14.73
N THR A 180 -9.46 -0.03 14.53
CA THR A 180 -9.79 -0.97 15.60
C THR A 180 -8.59 -1.77 16.12
N SER A 181 -7.58 -2.01 15.27
CA SER A 181 -6.40 -2.78 15.65
C SER A 181 -5.46 -2.01 16.58
N SER A 182 -4.97 -2.71 17.61
CA SER A 182 -3.89 -2.25 18.50
C SER A 182 -2.49 -2.62 18.01
N LEU A 183 -2.40 -3.49 16.99
CA LEU A 183 -1.15 -3.93 16.36
C LEU A 183 -1.04 -3.37 14.93
N PRO A 184 0.19 -3.21 14.40
CA PRO A 184 0.39 -2.98 12.97
C PRO A 184 -0.25 -4.09 12.14
N ILE A 185 -0.80 -3.72 10.98
CA ILE A 185 -1.36 -4.70 10.03
C ILE A 185 -0.21 -5.41 9.32
N SER A 186 -0.24 -6.73 9.28
CA SER A 186 0.79 -7.51 8.58
C SER A 186 0.45 -7.68 7.10
N VAL A 187 1.42 -7.40 6.24
CA VAL A 187 1.31 -7.66 4.80
C VAL A 187 1.93 -9.02 4.51
N VAL A 188 1.14 -9.91 3.90
CA VAL A 188 1.54 -11.31 3.66
C VAL A 188 1.30 -11.72 2.21
N ASP A 189 2.05 -12.71 1.74
CA ASP A 189 1.79 -13.35 0.45
C ASP A 189 0.76 -14.49 0.53
N ASP A 190 0.59 -15.23 -0.57
CA ASP A 190 -0.31 -16.39 -0.68
C ASP A 190 0.04 -17.55 0.24
N GLU A 191 1.29 -17.65 0.67
CA GLU A 191 1.74 -18.68 1.61
C GLU A 191 1.66 -18.22 3.08
N LYS A 192 1.10 -17.03 3.36
CA LYS A 192 1.13 -16.33 4.66
C LYS A 192 2.54 -15.98 5.14
N ARG A 193 3.50 -15.78 4.22
CA ARG A 193 4.84 -15.31 4.60
C ARG A 193 4.79 -13.80 4.75
N ILE A 194 5.36 -13.30 5.85
CA ILE A 194 5.35 -11.86 6.12
C ILE A 194 6.30 -11.12 5.16
N LYS A 195 5.76 -10.11 4.48
CA LYS A 195 6.46 -9.25 3.52
C LYS A 195 6.73 -7.87 4.11
N GLY A 196 5.74 -7.34 4.82
CA GLY A 196 5.74 -5.98 5.33
C GLY A 196 4.83 -5.83 6.55
N ILE A 197 4.88 -4.66 7.16
CA ILE A 197 3.86 -4.19 8.10
C ILE A 197 3.42 -2.78 7.73
N LEU A 198 2.17 -2.48 8.02
CA LEU A 198 1.58 -1.15 7.88
C LEU A 198 1.44 -0.52 9.26
N LEU A 199 2.14 0.58 9.46
CA LEU A 199 2.01 1.41 10.65
C LEU A 199 0.92 2.46 10.44
N ARG A 200 0.16 2.76 11.49
CA ARG A 200 -0.91 3.77 11.43
C ARG A 200 -0.42 5.13 10.94
N GLY A 201 0.70 5.61 11.48
CA GLY A 201 1.30 6.88 11.07
C GLY A 201 1.77 6.89 9.61
N ALA A 202 2.31 5.77 9.10
CA ALA A 202 2.81 5.69 7.73
C ALA A 202 1.66 5.77 6.71
N VAL A 203 0.56 5.05 6.96
CA VAL A 203 -0.63 5.09 6.08
C VAL A 203 -1.30 6.45 6.13
N ILE A 204 -1.49 7.02 7.33
CA ILE A 204 -2.07 8.37 7.46
C ILE A 204 -1.19 9.40 6.75
N GLY A 205 0.13 9.34 6.94
CA GLY A 205 1.06 10.26 6.29
C GLY A 205 1.06 10.13 4.77
N ALA A 206 1.00 8.89 4.26
CA ALA A 206 0.88 8.64 2.82
C ALA A 206 -0.40 9.26 2.25
N LEU A 207 -1.54 9.10 2.94
CA LEU A 207 -2.85 9.60 2.46
C LEU A 207 -3.07 11.08 2.71
N ALA A 208 -2.40 11.65 3.70
CA ALA A 208 -2.46 13.08 3.99
C ALA A 208 -1.68 13.90 2.95
N GLY A 209 -0.85 13.26 2.11
CA GLY A 209 -0.02 13.92 1.11
C GLY A 209 0.94 14.91 1.76
N ASN A 210 2.07 14.42 2.30
CA ASN A 210 3.20 15.19 2.84
C ASN A 210 2.89 16.66 3.27
N LYS A 211 2.00 16.84 4.26
CA LYS A 211 1.54 18.17 4.73
C LYS A 211 2.54 18.93 5.60
N ASP A 212 3.78 18.48 5.68
CA ASP A 212 4.82 19.13 6.49
C ASP A 212 5.67 20.06 5.61
N SER A 213 5.22 21.31 5.49
CA SER A 213 6.06 22.49 5.20
C SER A 213 5.98 23.47 6.35
#